data_AF-A0A4S8L9C2-F1
#
_entry.id   AF-A0A4S8L9C2-F1
#
_cell.length_a   1.000
_cell.length_b   1.000
_cell.length_c   1.000
_cell.angle_alpha   90.00
_cell.angle_beta   90.00
_cell.angle_gamma   90.00
#
_symmetry.space_group_name_H-M   'P 1'
#
loop_
_entity.id
_entity.type
_entity.pdbx_description
1 polymer ?
#
loop_
_entity_poly.entity_id
_entity_poly.type
_entity_poly.pdbx_seq_one_letter_code
_entity_poly.pdbx_strand_id
1 'polypeptide(L)'
;MVGCTLLADVSNALSKATGVNDLFGGVNVIFAGDLAQLPPVGYTRLYAKVNKYRSGTLPGQKDIFGKLAWLSVNTVVCLSEVKRSDNDPVFTELLQRLRVQPDWCSPEWSNAPLIVSENATKDAVNIYAAQAFARRTGRKLHWYYATD
;
A
#
# COMPACT_ATOMS: atom_id res chain seq x y z
N MET A 1 -2.55 -2.56 0.30
CA MET A 1 -1.78 -3.82 0.53
C MET A 1 -2.74 -4.95 0.79
N VAL A 2 -2.51 -6.11 0.17
CA VAL A 2 -3.44 -7.25 0.21
C VAL A 2 -3.08 -8.18 1.37
N GLY A 3 -4.05 -8.47 2.23
CA GLY A 3 -3.95 -9.51 3.27
C GLY A 3 -4.72 -10.78 2.90
N CYS A 4 -4.53 -11.85 3.66
CA CYS A 4 -5.17 -13.14 3.40
C CYS A 4 -6.70 -13.04 3.36
N THR A 5 -7.32 -12.37 4.34
CA THR A 5 -8.77 -12.16 4.38
C THR A 5 -9.33 -11.53 3.11
N LEU A 6 -8.70 -10.45 2.64
CA LEU A 6 -9.12 -9.75 1.42
C LEU A 6 -9.00 -10.66 0.20
N LEU A 7 -7.92 -11.43 0.09
CA LEU A 7 -7.73 -12.34 -1.03
C LEU A 7 -8.80 -13.45 -1.06
N ALA A 8 -9.14 -13.99 0.11
CA ALA A 8 -10.24 -14.95 0.24
C ALA A 8 -11.59 -14.34 -0.16
N ASP A 9 -11.86 -13.09 0.24
CA ASP A 9 -13.07 -12.36 -0.14
C ASP A 9 -13.16 -12.13 -1.65
N VAL A 10 -12.07 -11.71 -2.27
CA VAL A 10 -11.99 -11.53 -3.73
C VAL A 10 -12.26 -12.84 -4.44
N SER A 11 -11.61 -13.93 -4.03
CA SER A 11 -11.85 -15.25 -4.64
C SER A 11 -13.32 -15.66 -4.52
N ASN A 12 -13.91 -15.54 -3.33
CA ASN A 12 -15.31 -15.90 -3.09
C ASN A 12 -16.28 -15.01 -3.88
N ALA A 13 -16.02 -13.70 -3.95
CA ALA A 13 -16.82 -12.78 -4.72
C ALA A 13 -16.81 -13.13 -6.22
N LEU A 14 -15.63 -13.48 -6.76
CA LEU A 14 -15.50 -13.92 -8.15
C LEU A 14 -16.19 -15.25 -8.40
N SER A 15 -16.07 -16.24 -7.51
CA SER A 15 -16.81 -17.51 -7.63
C SER A 15 -18.32 -17.29 -7.65
N LYS A 16 -18.83 -16.39 -6.79
CA LYS A 16 -20.26 -16.02 -6.78
C LYS A 16 -20.70 -15.30 -8.06
N ALA A 17 -19.89 -14.38 -8.55
CA ALA A 17 -20.22 -13.60 -9.75
C ALA A 17 -20.20 -14.45 -11.03
N THR A 18 -19.28 -15.41 -11.12
CA THR A 18 -19.12 -16.29 -12.28
C THR A 18 -20.01 -17.54 -12.22
N GLY A 19 -20.49 -17.90 -11.03
CA GLY A 19 -21.15 -19.20 -10.79
C GLY A 19 -20.19 -20.39 -10.82
N VAL A 20 -18.89 -20.15 -10.93
CA VAL A 20 -17.85 -21.19 -10.98
C VAL A 20 -17.27 -21.40 -9.58
N ASN A 21 -17.40 -22.62 -9.07
CA ASN A 21 -16.87 -23.00 -7.76
C ASN A 21 -15.39 -23.41 -7.83
N ASP A 22 -14.56 -22.50 -8.32
CA ASP A 22 -13.10 -22.63 -8.38
C ASP A 22 -12.43 -21.38 -7.80
N LEU A 23 -11.12 -21.44 -7.54
CA LEU A 23 -10.32 -20.30 -7.12
C LEU A 23 -10.51 -19.13 -8.09
N PHE A 24 -10.79 -17.95 -7.53
CA PHE A 24 -11.09 -16.73 -8.30
C PHE A 24 -12.22 -16.88 -9.33
N GLY A 25 -13.14 -17.82 -9.13
CA GLY A 25 -14.23 -18.09 -10.08
C GLY A 25 -13.74 -18.54 -11.45
N GLY A 26 -12.59 -19.20 -11.53
CA GLY A 26 -11.98 -19.64 -12.79
C GLY A 26 -11.43 -18.50 -13.65
N VAL A 27 -11.32 -17.28 -13.11
CA VAL A 27 -10.75 -16.13 -13.81
C VAL A 27 -9.23 -16.15 -13.71
N ASN A 28 -8.54 -15.81 -14.80
CA ASN A 28 -7.11 -15.57 -14.79
C ASN A 28 -6.78 -14.33 -13.96
N VAL A 29 -6.02 -14.50 -12.88
CA VAL A 29 -5.62 -13.40 -11.98
C VAL A 29 -4.13 -13.14 -12.09
N ILE A 30 -3.76 -11.89 -12.34
CA ILE A 30 -2.37 -11.42 -12.33
C ILE A 30 -2.16 -10.58 -11.07
N PHE A 31 -1.20 -10.98 -10.25
CA PHE A 31 -0.74 -10.18 -9.11
C PHE A 31 0.46 -9.35 -9.52
N ALA A 32 0.44 -8.06 -9.20
CA ALA A 32 1.56 -7.16 -9.39
C ALA A 32 1.77 -6.30 -8.14
N GLY A 33 3.03 -6.15 -7.73
CA GLY A 33 3.37 -5.36 -6.54
C GLY A 33 4.79 -5.66 -6.04
N ASP A 34 5.14 -5.02 -4.93
CA ASP A 34 6.42 -5.18 -4.25
C ASP A 34 6.16 -5.62 -2.80
N LEU A 35 6.73 -6.76 -2.40
CA LEU A 35 6.57 -7.33 -1.05
C LEU A 35 7.32 -6.56 0.03
N ALA A 36 8.27 -5.69 -0.35
CA ALA A 36 8.97 -4.79 0.56
C ALA A 36 8.13 -3.56 0.96
N GLN A 37 6.93 -3.38 0.37
CA GLN A 37 6.01 -2.33 0.78
C GLN A 37 5.43 -2.56 2.19
N LEU A 38 4.88 -1.49 2.77
CA LEU A 38 4.27 -1.49 4.11
C LEU A 38 3.22 -2.59 4.25
N PRO A 39 3.22 -3.44 5.28
CA PRO A 39 2.27 -4.55 5.44
C PRO A 39 0.80 -4.09 5.39
N PRO A 40 -0.17 -4.98 5.04
CA PRO A 40 -1.58 -4.65 5.16
C PRO A 40 -1.91 -4.30 6.61
N VAL A 41 -2.65 -3.19 6.80
CA VAL A 41 -2.96 -2.65 8.12
C VAL A 41 -4.00 -3.54 8.81
N GLY A 42 -3.64 -4.15 9.94
CA GLY A 42 -4.57 -4.96 10.74
C GLY A 42 -4.92 -6.34 10.14
N TYR A 43 -4.31 -6.75 9.02
CA TYR A 43 -4.56 -8.06 8.39
C TYR A 43 -3.34 -8.96 8.37
N THR A 44 -3.58 -10.27 8.27
CA THR A 44 -2.52 -11.27 8.06
C THR A 44 -1.89 -11.12 6.68
N ARG A 45 -0.56 -11.04 6.62
CA ARG A 45 0.21 -10.91 5.37
C ARG A 45 0.14 -12.21 4.56
N LEU A 46 0.08 -12.12 3.22
CA LEU A 46 0.08 -13.28 2.33
C LEU A 46 1.30 -14.20 2.52
N TYR A 47 2.46 -13.63 2.84
CA TYR A 47 3.71 -14.35 3.09
C TYR A 47 3.95 -14.72 4.56
N ALA A 48 3.03 -14.39 5.48
CA ALA A 48 3.15 -14.80 6.87
C ALA A 48 2.90 -16.31 7.06
N LYS A 49 3.38 -16.85 8.19
CA LYS A 49 3.01 -18.19 8.65
C LYS A 49 1.55 -18.18 9.10
N VAL A 50 0.84 -19.28 8.84
CA VAL A 50 -0.52 -19.48 9.35
C VAL A 50 -0.50 -19.55 10.87
N ASN A 51 -1.40 -18.82 11.52
CA ASN A 51 -1.62 -18.93 12.96
C ASN A 51 -2.44 -20.20 13.27
N LYS A 52 -1.74 -21.28 13.62
CA LYS A 52 -2.34 -22.59 13.89
C LYS A 52 -3.34 -22.58 15.05
N TYR A 53 -3.19 -21.66 16.02
CA TYR A 53 -4.08 -21.57 17.18
C TYR A 53 -5.46 -20.98 16.83
N ARG A 54 -5.59 -20.34 15.65
CA ARG A 54 -6.85 -19.74 15.19
C ARG A 54 -7.55 -20.56 14.10
N SER A 55 -7.01 -21.71 13.70
CA SER A 55 -7.54 -22.52 12.60
C SER A 55 -8.99 -22.99 12.80
N GLY A 56 -9.42 -23.16 14.05
CA GLY A 56 -10.80 -23.50 14.40
C GLY A 56 -11.80 -22.32 14.33
N THR A 57 -11.33 -21.09 14.15
CA THR A 57 -12.19 -19.89 14.11
C THR A 57 -12.51 -19.49 12.67
N LEU A 58 -13.70 -18.92 12.42
CA LEU A 58 -14.07 -18.42 11.08
C LEU A 58 -13.03 -17.42 10.51
N PRO A 59 -12.52 -16.43 11.27
CA PRO A 59 -11.47 -15.55 10.77
C PRO A 59 -10.16 -16.29 10.44
N GLY A 60 -9.76 -17.26 11.26
CA GLY A 60 -8.54 -18.04 11.00
C GLY A 60 -8.68 -18.98 9.80
N GLN A 61 -9.85 -19.58 9.59
CA GLN A 61 -10.14 -20.34 8.37
C GLN A 61 -10.07 -19.45 7.14
N LYS A 62 -10.60 -18.24 7.21
CA LYS A 62 -10.55 -17.27 6.13
C LYS A 62 -9.11 -16.83 5.81
N ASP A 63 -8.28 -16.62 6.82
CA ASP A 63 -6.84 -16.39 6.63
C ASP A 63 -6.16 -17.59 5.94
N ILE A 64 -6.54 -18.82 6.31
CA ILE A 64 -6.03 -20.05 5.68
C ILE A 64 -6.45 -20.12 4.21
N PHE A 65 -7.72 -19.86 3.88
CA PHE A 65 -8.18 -19.85 2.49
C PHE A 65 -7.44 -18.82 1.65
N GLY A 66 -7.26 -17.60 2.18
CA GLY A 66 -6.46 -16.57 1.51
C GLY A 66 -5.02 -17.00 1.31
N LYS A 67 -4.40 -17.66 2.30
CA LYS A 67 -3.05 -18.21 2.18
C LYS A 67 -2.97 -19.28 1.10
N LEU A 68 -3.94 -20.20 1.04
CA LEU A 68 -3.99 -21.25 0.02
C LEU A 68 -4.16 -20.65 -1.38
N ALA A 69 -5.02 -19.64 -1.54
CA ALA A 69 -5.19 -18.91 -2.79
C ALA A 69 -3.91 -18.16 -3.21
N TRP A 70 -3.10 -17.69 -2.25
CA TRP A 70 -1.78 -17.14 -2.56
C TRP A 70 -0.78 -18.21 -2.99
N LEU A 71 -0.79 -19.37 -2.31
CA LEU A 71 0.11 -20.49 -2.63
C LEU A 71 -0.24 -21.20 -3.94
N SER A 72 -1.43 -20.98 -4.52
CA SER A 72 -1.77 -21.49 -5.85
C SER A 72 -1.08 -20.72 -6.98
N VAL A 73 -0.55 -19.52 -6.69
CA VAL A 73 0.26 -18.76 -7.64
C VAL A 73 1.61 -19.48 -7.81
N ASN A 74 1.81 -20.08 -8.99
CA ASN A 74 2.99 -20.90 -9.29
C ASN A 74 3.99 -20.23 -10.24
N THR A 75 3.62 -19.09 -10.81
CA THR A 75 4.44 -18.35 -11.78
C THR A 75 4.77 -16.98 -11.20
N VAL A 76 6.06 -16.64 -11.17
CA VAL A 76 6.55 -15.36 -10.68
C VAL A 76 7.47 -14.75 -11.73
N VAL A 77 7.25 -13.47 -12.02
CA VAL A 77 8.11 -12.67 -12.88
C VAL A 77 8.71 -11.55 -12.05
N CYS A 78 10.04 -11.54 -11.92
CA CYS A 78 10.77 -10.50 -11.21
C CYS A 78 11.30 -9.46 -12.21
N LEU A 79 10.87 -8.21 -12.07
CA LEU A 79 11.42 -7.09 -12.83
C LEU A 79 12.65 -6.55 -12.09
N SER A 80 13.79 -6.46 -12.78
CA SER A 80 15.07 -6.04 -12.19
C SER A 80 15.48 -4.61 -12.50
N GLU A 81 14.90 -4.01 -13.53
CA GLU A 81 15.31 -2.69 -14.02
C GLU A 81 14.50 -1.56 -13.37
N VAL A 82 15.17 -0.67 -12.63
CA VAL A 82 14.55 0.46 -11.94
C VAL A 82 14.48 1.66 -12.87
N LYS A 83 13.32 1.87 -13.50
CA LYS A 83 13.13 2.99 -14.45
C LYS A 83 12.86 4.34 -13.83
N ARG A 84 12.39 4.39 -12.58
CA ARG A 84 11.98 5.65 -11.93
C ARG A 84 13.17 6.58 -11.62
N SER A 85 14.34 6.02 -11.38
CA SER A 85 15.58 6.73 -11.04
C SER A 85 16.75 6.30 -11.94
N ASP A 86 16.46 5.86 -13.16
CA ASP A 86 17.47 5.34 -14.12
C ASP A 86 18.57 6.38 -14.43
N ASN A 87 18.21 7.66 -14.39
CA ASN A 87 19.14 8.77 -14.62
C ASN A 87 19.99 9.13 -13.38
N ASP A 88 19.78 8.47 -12.24
CA ASP A 88 20.51 8.72 -10.99
C ASP A 88 20.90 7.38 -10.32
N PRO A 89 21.97 6.74 -10.83
CA PRO A 89 22.46 5.47 -10.30
C PRO A 89 22.97 5.60 -8.87
N VAL A 90 23.47 6.78 -8.49
CA VAL A 90 23.92 7.06 -7.12
C VAL A 90 22.72 7.05 -6.20
N PHE A 91 21.62 7.75 -6.51
CA PHE A 91 20.39 7.72 -5.72
C PHE A 91 19.79 6.31 -5.64
N THR A 92 19.87 5.54 -6.73
CA THR A 92 19.39 4.15 -6.74
C THR A 92 20.21 3.26 -5.79
N GLU A 93 21.54 3.41 -5.76
CA GLU A 93 22.42 2.75 -4.78
C GLU A 93 22.20 3.29 -3.35
N LEU A 94 21.87 4.58 -3.24
CA LEU A 94 21.62 5.29 -1.99
C LEU A 94 20.34 4.85 -1.29
N LEU A 95 19.26 4.63 -2.04
CA LEU A 95 18.00 4.08 -1.55
C LEU A 95 18.19 2.68 -0.93
N GLN A 96 19.26 1.97 -1.31
CA GLN A 96 19.65 0.70 -0.67
C GLN A 96 20.41 0.90 0.65
N ARG A 97 20.88 2.12 0.95
CA ARG A 97 21.87 2.38 2.03
C ARG A 97 21.52 3.50 3.03
N LEU A 98 20.55 4.38 2.81
CA LEU A 98 20.50 5.62 3.59
C LEU A 98 19.42 5.82 4.66
N ARG A 99 19.89 6.39 5.78
CA ARG A 99 19.33 7.58 6.45
C ARG A 99 20.28 8.77 6.25
N VAL A 100 19.87 9.81 5.53
CA VAL A 100 20.43 11.18 5.60
C VAL A 100 19.29 12.15 5.89
N GLN A 101 19.56 13.16 6.71
CA GLN A 101 18.60 14.21 7.05
C GLN A 101 18.96 15.48 6.28
N PRO A 102 18.14 15.91 5.29
CA PRO A 102 18.37 17.15 4.56
C PRO A 102 18.02 18.38 5.41
N ASP A 103 18.49 19.55 5.00
CA ASP A 103 18.07 20.83 5.55
C ASP A 103 16.70 21.23 4.98
N TRP A 104 15.65 20.94 5.76
CA TRP A 104 14.25 21.22 5.38
C TRP A 104 13.91 22.71 5.26
N CYS A 105 14.77 23.60 5.76
CA CYS A 105 14.56 25.05 5.67
C CYS A 105 15.08 25.65 4.35
N SER A 106 15.81 24.89 3.54
CA SER A 106 16.33 25.36 2.26
C SER A 106 15.18 25.65 1.27
N PRO A 107 15.24 26.75 0.48
CA PRO A 107 14.20 27.12 -0.48
C PRO A 107 13.88 26.03 -1.51
N GLU A 108 14.82 25.14 -1.80
CA GLU A 108 14.64 24.00 -2.71
C GLU A 108 13.54 23.04 -2.24
N TRP A 109 13.29 22.95 -0.93
CA TRP A 109 12.26 22.09 -0.33
C TRP A 109 10.93 22.80 -0.13
N SER A 110 10.82 24.09 -0.48
CA SER A 110 9.63 24.91 -0.21
C SER A 110 8.33 24.42 -0.85
N ASN A 111 8.42 23.58 -1.89
CA ASN A 111 7.28 22.95 -2.55
C ASN A 111 7.42 21.42 -2.62
N ALA A 112 8.37 20.84 -1.88
CA ALA A 112 8.58 19.40 -1.90
C ALA A 112 7.42 18.68 -1.16
N PRO A 113 6.96 17.53 -1.66
CA PRO A 113 6.04 16.69 -0.91
C PRO A 113 6.66 16.22 0.41
N LEU A 114 5.94 16.38 1.52
CA LEU A 114 6.34 15.85 2.82
C LEU A 114 5.62 14.53 3.09
N ILE A 115 6.39 13.49 3.41
CA ILE A 115 5.86 12.20 3.88
C ILE A 115 6.05 12.14 5.39
N VAL A 116 4.94 11.93 6.11
CA VAL A 116 4.93 11.77 7.57
C VAL A 116 4.23 10.47 7.94
N SER A 117 4.51 9.94 9.13
CA SER A 117 3.98 8.65 9.57
C SER A 117 2.52 8.69 10.03
N GLU A 118 2.05 9.82 10.55
CA GLU A 118 0.73 9.94 11.18
C GLU A 118 -0.19 10.88 10.41
N ASN A 119 -1.47 10.49 10.31
CA ASN A 119 -2.49 11.31 9.66
C ASN A 119 -2.66 12.66 10.37
N ALA A 120 -2.65 12.69 11.71
CA ALA A 120 -2.79 13.94 12.47
C ALA A 120 -1.66 14.93 12.14
N THR A 121 -0.42 14.46 12.06
CA THR A 121 0.73 15.28 11.63
C THR A 121 0.57 15.76 10.19
N LYS A 122 0.18 14.86 9.27
CA LYS A 122 -0.06 15.17 7.86
C LYS A 122 -1.13 16.27 7.74
N ASP A 123 -2.24 16.13 8.45
CA ASP A 123 -3.34 17.08 8.43
C ASP A 123 -2.92 18.44 9.00
N ALA A 124 -2.19 18.46 10.13
CA ALA A 124 -1.66 19.70 10.70
C ALA A 124 -0.69 20.42 9.74
N VAL A 125 0.23 19.69 9.12
CA VAL A 125 1.16 20.26 8.12
C VAL A 125 0.40 20.77 6.89
N ASN A 126 -0.55 20.00 6.36
CA ASN A 126 -1.34 20.40 5.21
C ASN A 126 -2.17 21.65 5.48
N ILE A 127 -2.80 21.76 6.67
CA ILE A 127 -3.55 22.95 7.07
C ILE A 127 -2.62 24.17 7.10
N TYR A 128 -1.46 24.05 7.76
CA TYR A 128 -0.48 25.13 7.85
C TYR A 128 0.02 25.55 6.45
N ALA A 129 0.41 24.58 5.61
CA ALA A 129 0.91 24.84 4.27
C ALA A 129 -0.15 25.49 3.36
N ALA A 130 -1.41 25.03 3.42
CA ALA A 130 -2.51 25.62 2.66
C ALA A 130 -2.78 27.08 3.07
N GLN A 131 -2.77 27.38 4.38
CA GLN A 131 -2.92 28.75 4.88
C GLN A 131 -1.75 29.65 4.48
N ALA A 132 -0.50 29.16 4.57
CA ALA A 132 0.68 29.89 4.14
C ALA A 132 0.64 30.18 2.63
N PHE A 133 0.25 29.20 1.82
CA PHE A 133 0.06 29.36 0.37
C PHE A 133 -1.00 30.40 0.02
N ALA A 134 -2.18 30.33 0.66
CA ALA A 134 -3.27 31.29 0.46
C ALA A 134 -2.82 32.73 0.77
N ARG A 135 -2.13 32.94 1.90
CA ARG A 135 -1.56 34.25 2.27
C ARG A 135 -0.55 34.75 1.24
N ARG A 136 0.39 33.89 0.82
CA ARG A 136 1.44 34.23 -0.15
C ARG A 136 0.88 34.59 -1.53
N THR A 137 -0.22 33.96 -1.93
CA THR A 137 -0.79 34.11 -3.28
C THR A 137 -2.01 35.04 -3.35
N GLY A 138 -2.46 35.58 -2.22
CA GLY A 138 -3.69 36.38 -2.13
C GLY A 138 -4.97 35.61 -2.46
N ARG A 139 -4.92 34.27 -2.46
CA ARG A 139 -6.06 33.42 -2.79
C ARG A 139 -6.88 33.11 -1.54
N LYS A 140 -8.21 32.99 -1.71
CA LYS A 140 -9.11 32.54 -0.64
C LYS A 140 -8.99 31.03 -0.46
N LEU A 141 -8.87 30.58 0.79
CA LEU A 141 -8.89 29.17 1.16
C LEU A 141 -10.34 28.72 1.43
N HIS A 142 -10.74 27.60 0.85
CA HIS A 142 -12.06 27.01 1.01
C HIS A 142 -11.92 25.60 1.58
N TRP A 143 -12.75 25.27 2.58
CA TRP A 143 -12.83 23.94 3.16
C TRP A 143 -14.14 23.28 2.75
N TYR A 144 -14.04 22.04 2.28
CA TYR A 144 -15.19 21.20 1.97
C TYR A 144 -15.16 19.99 2.89
N TYR A 145 -16.31 19.63 3.44
CA TYR A 145 -16.49 18.41 4.20
C TYR A 145 -17.65 17.62 3.60
N ALA A 146 -17.48 16.31 3.53
CA ALA A 146 -18.57 15.39 3.25
C ALA A 146 -19.09 14.87 4.59
N THR A 147 -20.42 14.87 4.76
CA THR A 147 -21.08 14.09 5.80
C THR A 147 -21.48 12.77 5.17
N ASP A 148 -20.91 11.68 5.69
CA ASP A 148 -21.32 10.31 5.35
C ASP A 148 -22.74 10.01 5.83
#